data_AF-A0A924Q6Q5-F1
#
_entry.id   AF-A0A924Q6Q5-F1
#
_cell.length_a   1.000
_cell.length_b   1.000
_cell.length_c   1.000
_cell.angle_alpha   90.00
_cell.angle_beta   90.00
_cell.angle_gamma   90.00
#
_symmetry.space_group_name_H-M   'P 1'
#
loop_
_entity.id
_entity.type
_entity.pdbx_description
1 polymer ?
#
loop_
_entity_poly.entity_id
_entity_poly.type
_entity_poly.pdbx_seq_one_letter_code
_entity_poly.pdbx_strand_id
1 'polypeptide(L)' 'MDGRGAWRDNVFVERFWRSVKYGRVCLKAYDSVSAARMDIATYIDGFNKQRPHSSLEDAKPDEFNHANLPRMKAVA' A
#
# COMPACT_ATOMS: atom_id res chain seq x y z
N MET A 1 0.08 14.79 -9.55
CA MET A 1 1.38 14.13 -9.75
C MET A 1 1.60 13.98 -11.24
N ASP A 2 2.54 14.72 -11.82
CA ASP A 2 3.15 14.35 -13.10
C ASP A 2 4.68 14.48 -13.05
N GLY A 3 5.23 14.65 -11.83
CA GLY A 3 6.64 14.70 -11.43
C GLY A 3 7.37 13.38 -11.65
N ARG A 4 7.39 12.91 -12.90
CA ARG A 4 8.17 11.75 -13.34
C ARG A 4 9.63 11.88 -12.87
N GLY A 5 10.05 10.96 -12.02
CA GLY A 5 11.40 10.92 -11.43
C GLY A 5 11.61 11.77 -10.17
N ALA A 6 10.57 12.48 -9.68
CA ALA A 6 10.67 13.25 -8.44
C ALA A 6 10.57 12.32 -7.22
N TRP A 7 11.55 12.42 -6.31
CA TRP A 7 11.60 11.62 -5.09
C TRP A 7 10.34 11.77 -4.23
N ARG A 8 9.71 12.95 -4.20
CA ARG A 8 8.51 13.24 -3.40
C ARG A 8 7.33 12.35 -3.75
N ASP A 9 7.17 12.03 -5.04
CA ASP A 9 6.09 11.16 -5.50
C ASP A 9 6.32 9.69 -5.06
N ASN A 10 7.58 9.30 -4.80
CA ASN A 10 7.95 7.95 -4.37
C ASN A 10 8.00 7.77 -2.85
N VAL A 11 8.12 8.84 -2.06
CA VAL A 11 8.30 8.76 -0.58
C VAL A 11 7.24 7.90 0.10
N PHE A 12 5.98 8.01 -0.32
CA PHE A 12 4.90 7.22 0.26
C PHE A 12 5.08 5.72 -0.03
N VAL A 13 5.39 5.38 -1.29
CA VAL A 13 5.62 4.00 -1.74
C VAL A 13 6.85 3.41 -1.04
N GLU A 14 7.94 4.18 -0.90
CA GLU A 14 9.14 3.74 -0.18
C GLU A 14 8.87 3.47 1.30
N ARG A 15 8.12 4.35 1.98
CA ARG A 15 7.73 4.15 3.38
C ARG A 15 6.89 2.89 3.54
N PHE A 16 5.94 2.68 2.62
CA PHE A 16 5.14 1.46 2.58
C PHE A 16 6.02 0.21 2.47
N TRP A 17 6.93 0.16 1.49
CA TRP A 17 7.82 -0.99 1.30
C TRP A 17 8.81 -1.19 2.44
N ARG A 18 9.25 -0.11 3.10
CA ARG A 18 10.04 -0.20 4.32
C ARG A 18 9.27 -0.94 5.42
N SER A 19 8.00 -0.60 5.64
CA SER A 19 7.15 -1.28 6.62
C SER A 19 6.94 -2.76 6.27
N VAL A 20 6.72 -3.10 5.00
CA VAL A 20 6.62 -4.51 4.54
C VAL A 20 7.92 -5.27 4.85
N LYS A 21 9.06 -4.68 4.47
CA LYS A 21 10.38 -5.30 4.66
C LYS A 21 10.64 -5.62 6.14
N TYR A 22 10.53 -4.62 7.00
CA TYR A 22 10.85 -4.80 8.42
C TYR A 22 9.75 -5.56 9.20
N GLY A 23 8.49 -5.43 8.84
CA GLY A 23 7.37 -6.04 9.57
C GLY A 23 6.98 -7.45 9.09
N ARG A 24 7.44 -7.87 7.91
CA ARG A 24 7.14 -9.18 7.34
C ARG A 24 8.40 -9.90 6.90
N VAL A 25 9.13 -9.35 5.93
CA VAL A 25 10.21 -10.08 5.23
C VAL A 25 11.42 -10.35 6.11
N CYS A 26 11.90 -9.36 6.86
CA CYS A 26 13.09 -9.50 7.69
C CYS A 26 12.86 -10.36 8.96
N LEU A 27 11.60 -10.62 9.32
CA LEU A 27 11.24 -11.37 10.53
C LEU A 27 10.87 -12.82 10.25
N LYS A 28 10.76 -13.22 8.99
CA LYS A 28 10.23 -14.52 8.58
C LYS A 28 11.20 -15.23 7.65
N ALA A 29 11.47 -16.49 7.95
CA ALA A 29 12.08 -17.42 7.01
C ALA A 29 10.93 -18.15 6.28
N TYR A 30 10.61 -17.71 5.06
CA TYR A 30 9.55 -18.37 4.29
C TYR A 30 10.06 -19.66 3.65
N ASP A 31 9.25 -20.71 3.70
CA ASP A 31 9.57 -22.01 3.08
C ASP A 31 9.57 -21.94 1.55
N SER A 32 8.87 -20.98 0.97
CA SER A 32 8.81 -20.77 -0.48
C SER A 32 8.46 -19.33 -0.84
N VAL A 33 8.73 -18.97 -2.11
CA VAL A 33 8.31 -17.69 -2.67
C VAL A 33 6.78 -17.55 -2.66
N SER A 34 6.03 -18.64 -2.85
CA SER A 34 4.57 -18.61 -2.80
C SER A 34 4.07 -18.24 -1.40
N ALA A 35 4.67 -18.81 -0.35
CA ALA A 35 4.35 -18.48 1.03
C ALA A 35 4.64 -17.00 1.33
N ALA A 36 5.78 -16.48 0.87
CA ALA A 36 6.12 -15.06 1.01
C ALA A 36 5.10 -14.14 0.30
N ARG A 37 4.70 -14.49 -0.93
CA ARG A 37 3.70 -13.72 -1.70
C ARG A 37 2.35 -13.68 -0.99
N MET A 38 1.89 -14.81 -0.46
CA MET A 38 0.62 -14.88 0.27
C MET A 38 0.65 -14.03 1.55
N ASP A 39 1.74 -14.11 2.33
CA ASP A 39 1.86 -13.31 3.56
C ASP A 39 1.93 -11.80 3.28
N ILE A 40 2.68 -11.40 2.25
CA ILE A 40 2.77 -10.00 1.83
C ILE A 40 1.41 -9.51 1.30
N ALA A 41 0.69 -10.33 0.53
CA ALA A 41 -0.67 -9.99 0.07
C ALA A 41 -1.62 -9.78 1.25
N THR A 42 -1.60 -10.67 2.25
CA THR A 42 -2.38 -10.52 3.48
C THR A 42 -2.01 -9.25 4.24
N TYR A 43 -0.73 -8.89 4.29
CA TYR A 43 -0.31 -7.63 4.91
C TYR A 43 -0.85 -6.41 4.17
N ILE A 44 -0.76 -6.39 2.84
CA ILE A 44 -1.29 -5.31 2.00
C ILE A 44 -2.80 -5.17 2.20
N ASP A 45 -3.53 -6.28 2.21
CA ASP A 45 -4.97 -6.28 2.43
C ASP A 45 -5.33 -5.64 3.79
N GLY A 46 -4.65 -6.04 4.86
CA GLY A 46 -4.82 -5.42 6.18
C GLY A 46 -4.43 -3.95 6.22
N PHE A 47 -3.36 -3.56 5.55
CA PHE A 47 -2.93 -2.16 5.45
C PHE A 47 -4.00 -1.28 4.80
N ASN A 48 -4.68 -1.80 3.77
CA ASN A 48 -5.70 -1.08 3.00
C ASN A 48 -7.11 -1.13 3.61
N LYS A 49 -7.46 -2.22 4.31
CA LYS A 49 -8.85 -2.46 4.76
C LYS A 49 -9.07 -2.37 6.26
N GLN A 50 -8.02 -2.42 7.06
CA GLN A 50 -8.16 -2.55 8.53
C GLN A 50 -7.48 -1.42 9.27
N ARG A 51 -6.37 -0.88 8.74
CA ARG A 51 -5.59 0.13 9.43
C ARG A 51 -6.08 1.55 9.07
N PRO A 52 -6.54 2.36 10.05
CA PRO A 52 -6.78 3.78 9.85
C PRO A 52 -5.44 4.53 9.72
N HIS A 53 -5.40 5.58 8.90
CA HIS A 53 -4.21 6.39 8.70
C HIS A 53 -4.51 7.84 9.01
N SER A 54 -3.74 8.45 9.91
CA SER A 54 -3.95 9.84 10.33
C SER A 54 -3.82 10.86 9.19
N SER A 55 -3.01 10.55 8.15
CA SER A 55 -2.91 11.37 6.93
C SER A 55 -4.18 11.33 6.07
N LEU A 56 -5.10 10.40 6.34
CA LEU A 56 -6.40 10.24 5.68
C LEU A 56 -7.56 10.53 6.66
N GLU A 57 -7.35 11.37 7.66
CA GLU A 57 -8.35 11.65 8.71
C GLU A 57 -8.86 10.39 9.41
N ASP A 58 -7.94 9.45 9.67
CA ASP A 58 -8.20 8.13 10.26
C ASP A 58 -9.13 7.23 9.42
N ALA A 59 -9.37 7.57 8.15
CA ALA A 59 -9.98 6.66 7.20
C ALA A 59 -9.02 5.52 6.80
N LYS A 60 -9.61 4.41 6.34
CA LYS A 60 -8.85 3.32 5.71
C LYS A 60 -8.55 3.66 4.25
N PRO A 61 -7.41 3.21 3.69
CA PRO A 61 -7.05 3.55 2.31
C PRO A 61 -8.10 3.12 1.29
N ASP A 62 -8.71 1.94 1.44
CA ASP A 62 -9.77 1.48 0.55
C ASP A 62 -11.02 2.37 0.61
N GLU A 63 -11.40 2.83 1.81
CA GLU A 63 -12.55 3.72 2.02
C GLU A 63 -12.28 5.09 1.39
N PHE A 64 -11.10 5.66 1.68
CA PHE A 64 -10.68 6.93 1.12
C PHE A 64 -10.63 6.87 -0.40
N ASN A 65 -10.04 5.81 -0.96
CA ASN A 65 -9.90 5.63 -2.39
C ASN A 65 -11.27 5.47 -3.08
N HIS A 66 -12.18 4.66 -2.50
CA HIS A 66 -13.53 4.50 -3.05
C HIS A 66 -14.35 5.80 -3.04
N ALA A 67 -14.16 6.64 -2.02
CA ALA A 67 -14.85 7.92 -1.90
C ALA A 67 -14.25 9.02 -2.81
N ASN A 68 -12.94 8.98 -3.08
CA ASN A 68 -12.21 10.09 -3.72
C ASN A 68 -11.63 9.79 -5.10
N LEU A 69 -11.67 8.54 -5.59
CA LEU A 69 -11.23 8.25 -6.94
C LEU A 69 -12.12 8.99 -7.94
N PRO A 70 -11.55 9.79 -8.85
CA PRO A 70 -12.32 10.25 -9.99
C PRO A 70 -12.84 9.00 -10.71
N ARG A 71 -14.16 8.91 -10.92
CA ARG A 71 -14.75 7.95 -11.87
C ARG A 71 -13.91 8.07 -13.13
N MET A 72 -13.14 7.03 -13.44
CA MET A 72 -12.30 7.02 -14.63
C MET A 72 -13.18 7.48 -15.78
N LYS A 73 -12.90 8.65 -16.37
CA LYS A 73 -13.63 9.10 -17.54
C LYS A 73 -13.45 7.97 -18.56
N ALA A 74 -14.56 7.36 -18.98
CA ALA A 74 -14.53 6.41 -20.08
C ALA A 74 -13.78 7.10 -21.22
N VAL A 75 -12.69 6.47 -21.67
CA VAL A 75 -11.98 6.93 -22.86
C VAL A 75 -12.97 6.74 -24.01
N ALA A 76 -13.43 7.85 -24.57
CA ALA A 76 -14.25 7.88 -25.76
C ALA A 76 -13.43 7.49 -27.00
#